data_AF-A0A2Z6NH27-F1
#
_entry.id   AF-A0A2Z6NH27-F1
#
_cell.length_a   1.000
_cell.length_b   1.000
_cell.length_c   1.000
_cell.angle_alpha   90.00
_cell.angle_beta   90.00
_cell.angle_gamma   90.00
#
_symmetry.space_group_name_H-M   'P 1'
#
loop_
_entity.id
_entity.type
_entity.pdbx_description
1 polymer ?
#
loop_
_entity_poly.entity_id
_entity_poly.type
_entity_poly.pdbx_seq_one_letter_code
_entity_poly.pdbx_strand_id
1 'polypeptide(L)'
;MQQKLQANGPTWQVQLGRRDSLTANKTLATQNLPAPSFNLTQLKDTFSRQNLNTTDLVALSGGHTIGRGQCRFFTDRLYNFSNTGNPDSTLNTTYLQTLQSICPNSGPGTNLTNLDPTTPDTFDSNYYSNLQDGNGLFESDQVLFSTSGADTISIVNSFINNQTLFFENFVASMIKMGNIGVLTGSQGEIRTQCNAVNGNSSGLATVVTKESSEDGMVSSF
;
A
#
# COMPACT_ATOMS: atom_id res chain seq x y z
N MET A 1 13.53 10.14 17.05
CA MET A 1 12.51 9.61 17.99
C MET A 1 12.35 8.15 17.62
N GLN A 2 12.58 7.23 18.56
CA GLN A 2 12.44 5.80 18.29
C GLN A 2 10.95 5.45 18.29
N GLN A 3 10.44 4.90 17.18
CA GLN A 3 9.07 4.43 17.09
C GLN A 3 9.07 2.92 16.89
N LYS A 4 8.30 2.22 17.72
CA LYS A 4 8.02 0.80 17.58
C LYS A 4 6.71 0.65 16.80
N LEU A 5 6.74 -0.09 15.70
CA LEU A 5 5.50 -0.54 15.07
C LEU A 5 4.81 -1.51 16.03
N GLN A 6 3.55 -1.23 16.34
CA GLN A 6 2.74 -2.10 17.18
C GLN A 6 2.49 -3.45 16.46
N ALA A 7 1.78 -4.37 17.12
CA ALA A 7 1.50 -5.69 16.56
C ALA A 7 2.75 -6.52 16.22
N ASN A 8 3.80 -6.47 17.06
CA ASN A 8 5.08 -7.20 16.88
C ASN A 8 5.96 -6.76 15.70
N GLY A 9 5.67 -5.61 15.09
CA GLY A 9 6.48 -5.06 14.01
C GLY A 9 7.85 -4.50 14.46
N PRO A 10 8.69 -4.10 13.50
CA PRO A 10 10.01 -3.56 13.76
C PRO A 10 9.99 -2.18 14.44
N THR A 11 11.15 -1.76 14.93
CA THR A 11 11.36 -0.46 15.55
C THR A 11 12.39 0.33 14.74
N TRP A 12 12.15 1.62 14.49
CA TRP A 12 13.11 2.47 13.79
C TRP A 12 13.07 3.92 14.27
N GLN A 13 14.10 4.69 13.88
CA GLN A 13 14.16 6.12 14.15
C GLN A 13 13.40 6.86 13.04
N VAL A 14 12.25 7.43 13.39
CA VAL A 14 11.47 8.23 12.45
C VAL A 14 12.17 9.57 12.24
N GLN A 15 12.39 9.92 10.97
CA GLN A 15 12.85 11.26 10.59
C GLN A 15 11.70 12.25 10.77
N LEU A 16 11.96 13.36 11.46
CA LEU A 16 10.98 14.39 11.79
C LEU A 16 11.33 15.72 11.09
N GLY A 17 10.47 16.73 11.24
CA GLY A 17 10.69 18.08 10.69
C GLY A 17 9.92 18.41 9.42
N ARG A 18 9.02 17.52 8.97
CA ARG A 18 8.04 17.80 7.92
C ARG A 18 7.05 18.86 8.39
N ARG A 19 6.53 19.62 7.43
CA ARG A 19 5.53 20.68 7.60
C ARG A 19 4.32 20.40 6.72
N ASP A 20 3.17 20.92 7.13
CA ASP A 20 1.88 20.66 6.51
C ASP A 20 1.69 21.51 5.24
N SER A 21 1.02 20.95 4.24
CA SER A 21 0.69 21.64 2.99
C SER A 21 -0.34 22.76 3.22
N LEU A 22 -0.51 23.64 2.23
CA LEU A 22 -1.59 24.65 2.21
C LEU A 22 -2.73 24.30 1.24
N THR A 23 -2.58 23.19 0.50
CA THR A 23 -3.49 22.77 -0.56
C THR A 23 -3.64 21.25 -0.59
N ALA A 24 -4.66 20.77 -1.29
CA ALA A 24 -4.87 19.36 -1.58
C ALA A 24 -5.07 19.16 -3.09
N ASN A 25 -4.69 17.99 -3.61
CA ASN A 25 -4.81 17.69 -5.04
C ASN A 25 -5.52 16.35 -5.28
N LYS A 26 -6.83 16.41 -5.55
CA LYS A 26 -7.66 15.24 -5.81
C LYS A 26 -7.26 14.50 -7.09
N THR A 27 -6.97 15.23 -8.17
CA THR A 27 -6.60 14.64 -9.45
C THR A 27 -5.33 13.81 -9.33
N LEU A 28 -4.32 14.37 -8.64
CA LEU A 28 -3.04 13.70 -8.46
C LEU A 28 -3.17 12.46 -7.57
N ALA A 29 -4.04 12.50 -6.54
CA ALA A 29 -4.35 11.31 -5.73
C ALA A 29 -4.90 10.17 -6.59
N THR A 30 -5.86 10.44 -7.49
CA THR A 30 -6.41 9.43 -8.41
C THR A 30 -5.37 8.86 -9.37
N GLN A 31 -4.36 9.65 -9.76
CA GLN A 31 -3.34 9.24 -10.73
C GLN A 31 -2.16 8.49 -10.10
N ASN A 32 -1.88 8.72 -8.82
CA ASN A 32 -0.67 8.22 -8.16
C ASN A 32 -0.93 7.09 -7.15
N LEU A 33 -2.17 6.87 -6.71
CA LEU A 33 -2.48 5.75 -5.81
C LEU A 33 -2.71 4.46 -6.60
N PRO A 34 -1.98 3.36 -6.29
CA PRO A 34 -2.18 2.08 -6.95
C PRO A 34 -3.54 1.46 -6.58
N ALA A 35 -4.22 0.84 -7.55
CA ALA A 35 -5.46 0.11 -7.30
C ALA A 35 -5.18 -1.36 -6.96
N PRO A 36 -6.07 -2.04 -6.19
CA PRO A 36 -5.90 -3.44 -5.82
C PRO A 36 -5.97 -4.42 -7.01
N SER A 37 -6.46 -3.96 -8.16
CA SER A 37 -6.54 -4.72 -9.42
C SER A 37 -5.41 -4.39 -10.41
N PHE A 38 -4.35 -3.72 -9.96
CA PHE A 38 -3.20 -3.43 -10.82
C PHE A 38 -2.35 -4.68 -11.03
N ASN A 39 -1.92 -4.90 -12.27
CA ASN A 39 -0.91 -5.90 -12.58
C ASN A 39 0.48 -5.45 -12.13
N LEU A 40 1.45 -6.38 -12.15
CA LEU A 40 2.80 -6.12 -11.64
C LEU A 40 3.50 -4.94 -12.33
N THR A 41 3.33 -4.77 -13.65
CA THR A 41 3.92 -3.64 -14.38
C THR A 41 3.35 -2.31 -13.90
N GLN A 42 2.02 -2.20 -13.76
CA GLN A 42 1.35 -1.00 -13.26
C GLN A 42 1.76 -0.65 -11.83
N LEU A 43 1.95 -1.67 -10.97
CA LEU A 43 2.47 -1.49 -9.61
C LEU A 43 3.89 -0.93 -9.63
N LYS A 44 4.80 -1.54 -10.40
CA LYS A 44 6.18 -1.06 -10.55
C LYS A 44 6.25 0.36 -11.08
N ASP A 45 5.44 0.69 -12.10
CA ASP A 45 5.39 2.04 -12.68
C ASP A 45 4.86 3.07 -11.68
N THR A 46 3.91 2.69 -10.84
CA THR A 46 3.37 3.60 -9.81
C THR A 46 4.39 3.87 -8.71
N PHE A 47 5.11 2.85 -8.27
CA PHE A 47 6.19 2.99 -7.28
C PHE A 47 7.39 3.75 -7.85
N SER A 48 7.79 3.46 -9.09
CA SER A 48 8.94 4.11 -9.73
C SER A 48 8.72 5.61 -9.93
N ARG A 49 7.50 6.04 -10.24
CA ARG A 49 7.11 7.47 -10.27
C ARG A 49 7.32 8.19 -8.94
N GLN A 50 7.34 7.44 -7.83
CA GLN A 50 7.62 7.95 -6.48
C GLN A 50 9.08 7.67 -6.04
N ASN A 51 9.95 7.32 -6.99
CA ASN A 51 11.34 6.90 -6.77
C ASN A 51 11.51 5.66 -5.88
N LEU A 52 10.47 4.83 -5.77
CA LEU A 52 10.50 3.56 -5.05
C LEU A 52 10.78 2.41 -6.03
N ASN A 53 11.70 1.52 -5.69
CA ASN A 53 12.11 0.43 -6.56
C ASN A 53 11.28 -0.85 -6.31
N THR A 54 11.63 -1.95 -6.99
CA THR A 54 10.90 -3.22 -6.86
C THR A 54 11.01 -3.83 -5.46
N THR A 55 12.14 -3.67 -4.77
CA THR A 55 12.25 -4.10 -3.36
C THR A 55 11.34 -3.27 -2.45
N ASP A 56 11.25 -1.96 -2.68
CA ASP A 56 10.34 -1.09 -1.94
C ASP A 56 8.88 -1.50 -2.16
N LEU A 57 8.50 -1.86 -3.39
CA LEU A 57 7.18 -2.40 -3.70
C LEU A 57 6.88 -3.65 -2.87
N VAL A 58 7.74 -4.68 -2.93
CA VAL A 58 7.50 -5.95 -2.23
C VAL A 58 7.53 -5.77 -0.71
N ALA A 59 8.44 -4.96 -0.19
CA ALA A 59 8.54 -4.68 1.24
C ALA A 59 7.30 -3.94 1.74
N LEU A 60 6.90 -2.83 1.10
CA LEU A 60 5.77 -2.02 1.54
C LEU A 60 4.42 -2.73 1.36
N SER A 61 4.28 -3.61 0.35
CA SER A 61 3.13 -4.52 0.24
C SER A 61 2.99 -5.45 1.45
N GLY A 62 4.08 -5.76 2.14
CA GLY A 62 4.07 -6.48 3.42
C GLY A 62 3.25 -5.78 4.51
N GLY A 63 2.89 -4.51 4.36
CA GLY A 63 1.93 -3.83 5.23
C GLY A 63 0.55 -4.50 5.27
N HIS A 64 0.21 -5.31 4.26
CA HIS A 64 -1.01 -6.12 4.23
C HIS A 64 -0.97 -7.36 5.13
N THR A 65 0.10 -7.60 5.89
CA THR A 65 0.13 -8.61 6.97
C THR A 65 -0.89 -8.33 8.10
N ILE A 66 -1.39 -7.10 8.20
CA ILE A 66 -2.47 -6.72 9.12
C ILE A 66 -3.54 -5.90 8.40
N GLY A 67 -4.74 -5.84 8.96
CA GLY A 67 -5.83 -5.00 8.45
C GLY A 67 -6.80 -5.76 7.57
N ARG A 68 -7.79 -5.05 7.02
CA ARG A 68 -9.02 -5.61 6.44
C ARG A 68 -9.25 -5.10 5.02
N GLY A 69 -9.74 -5.97 4.14
CA GLY A 69 -10.20 -5.64 2.79
C GLY A 69 -11.72 -5.73 2.68
N GLN A 70 -12.34 -4.78 1.98
CA GLN A 70 -13.77 -4.87 1.64
C GLN A 70 -13.98 -5.70 0.37
N CYS A 71 -15.03 -6.53 0.35
CA CYS A 71 -15.36 -7.40 -0.78
C CYS A 71 -15.31 -6.70 -2.15
N ARG A 72 -15.82 -5.46 -2.25
CA ARG A 72 -15.86 -4.68 -3.50
C ARG A 72 -14.51 -4.55 -4.23
N PHE A 73 -13.40 -4.74 -3.52
CA PHE A 73 -12.05 -4.59 -4.07
C PHE A 73 -11.46 -5.89 -4.62
N PHE A 74 -12.10 -7.05 -4.38
CA PHE A 74 -11.60 -8.34 -4.83
C PHE A 74 -12.69 -9.32 -5.32
N THR A 75 -13.97 -8.94 -5.30
CA THR A 75 -15.07 -9.80 -5.79
C THR A 75 -14.95 -10.20 -7.26
N ASP A 76 -14.31 -9.38 -8.11
CA ASP A 76 -14.05 -9.74 -9.51
C ASP A 76 -13.26 -11.05 -9.60
N ARG A 77 -12.22 -11.19 -8.75
CA ARG A 77 -11.39 -12.40 -8.64
C ARG A 77 -12.16 -13.64 -8.23
N LEU A 78 -13.30 -13.49 -7.55
CA LEU A 78 -14.05 -14.62 -6.99
C LEU A 78 -15.02 -15.26 -7.99
N TYR A 79 -15.38 -14.56 -9.07
CA TYR A 79 -16.50 -14.98 -9.93
C TYR A 79 -16.25 -14.81 -11.43
N ASN A 80 -15.75 -13.66 -11.88
CA ASN A 80 -15.63 -13.34 -13.30
C ASN A 80 -14.35 -12.52 -13.57
N PHE A 81 -13.22 -13.09 -13.17
CA PHE A 81 -11.95 -12.40 -13.20
C PHE A 81 -11.60 -12.02 -14.64
N SER A 82 -11.35 -10.73 -14.88
CA SER A 82 -10.98 -10.22 -16.21
C SER A 82 -11.96 -10.62 -17.33
N ASN A 83 -13.26 -10.73 -17.04
CA ASN A 83 -14.31 -11.14 -17.98
C ASN A 83 -14.16 -12.56 -18.56
N THR A 84 -13.44 -13.45 -17.87
CA THR A 84 -13.23 -14.84 -18.32
C THR A 84 -14.42 -15.76 -18.06
N GLY A 85 -15.42 -15.31 -17.31
CA GLY A 85 -16.54 -16.10 -16.79
C GLY A 85 -16.15 -17.04 -15.63
N ASN A 86 -14.90 -16.95 -15.14
CA ASN A 86 -14.36 -17.85 -14.11
C ASN A 86 -13.64 -17.06 -13.01
N PRO A 87 -13.45 -17.63 -11.80
CA PRO A 87 -12.58 -17.07 -10.78
C PRO A 87 -11.12 -16.97 -11.24
N ASP A 88 -10.35 -16.11 -10.58
CA ASP A 88 -8.91 -15.99 -10.77
C ASP A 88 -8.20 -17.32 -10.49
N SER A 89 -7.53 -17.87 -11.51
CA SER A 89 -6.82 -19.14 -11.41
C SER A 89 -5.64 -19.16 -10.44
N THR A 90 -5.16 -17.97 -10.02
CA THR A 90 -4.06 -17.84 -9.05
C THR A 90 -4.53 -17.81 -7.61
N LEU A 91 -5.85 -17.76 -7.37
CA LEU A 91 -6.44 -17.82 -6.04
C LEU A 91 -6.68 -19.27 -5.62
N ASN A 92 -6.20 -19.63 -4.44
CA ASN A 92 -6.37 -20.95 -3.85
C ASN A 92 -7.85 -21.32 -3.79
N THR A 93 -8.22 -22.52 -4.25
CA THR A 93 -9.63 -22.93 -4.37
C THR A 93 -10.35 -23.08 -3.03
N THR A 94 -9.63 -23.46 -1.97
CA THR A 94 -10.20 -23.55 -0.61
C THR A 94 -10.44 -22.15 -0.05
N TYR A 95 -9.46 -21.26 -0.24
CA TYR A 95 -9.60 -19.87 0.19
C TYR A 95 -10.68 -19.12 -0.60
N LEU A 96 -10.78 -19.38 -1.92
CA LEU A 96 -11.86 -18.91 -2.78
C LEU A 96 -13.24 -19.25 -2.20
N GLN A 97 -13.47 -20.50 -1.79
CA GLN A 97 -14.75 -20.90 -1.18
C GLN A 97 -15.05 -20.13 0.11
N THR A 98 -14.03 -19.89 0.93
CA THR A 98 -14.15 -19.06 2.14
C THR A 98 -14.51 -17.63 1.76
N LEU A 99 -13.81 -17.02 0.80
CA LEU A 99 -14.08 -15.66 0.35
C LEU A 99 -15.46 -15.52 -0.30
N GLN A 100 -15.93 -16.51 -1.08
CA GLN A 100 -17.28 -16.51 -1.65
C GLN A 100 -18.39 -16.58 -0.58
N SER A 101 -18.13 -17.25 0.55
CA SER A 101 -19.06 -17.27 1.69
C SER A 101 -19.17 -15.90 2.38
N ILE A 102 -18.06 -15.16 2.45
CA ILE A 102 -18.00 -13.81 3.05
C ILE A 102 -18.52 -12.76 2.07
N CYS A 103 -18.23 -12.94 0.78
CA CYS A 103 -18.48 -12.00 -0.31
C CYS A 103 -19.32 -12.63 -1.43
N PRO A 104 -20.64 -12.84 -1.23
CA PRO A 104 -21.52 -13.35 -2.29
C PRO A 104 -21.51 -12.44 -3.53
N ASN A 105 -21.65 -13.02 -4.73
CA ASN A 105 -21.56 -12.31 -6.03
C ASN A 105 -22.51 -11.09 -6.15
N SER A 106 -23.72 -11.20 -5.59
CA SER A 106 -24.70 -10.10 -5.54
C SER A 106 -24.83 -9.49 -4.13
N GLY A 107 -23.80 -9.63 -3.31
CA GLY A 107 -23.74 -9.05 -1.97
C GLY A 107 -23.48 -7.54 -2.00
N PRO A 108 -23.55 -6.87 -0.84
CA PRO A 108 -23.42 -5.42 -0.74
C PRO A 108 -21.99 -4.90 -1.04
N GLY A 109 -20.99 -5.78 -1.15
CA GLY A 109 -19.59 -5.41 -1.35
C GLY A 109 -18.91 -4.76 -0.13
N THR A 110 -19.62 -4.59 0.98
CA THR A 110 -19.15 -3.89 2.19
C THR A 110 -18.59 -4.81 3.27
N ASN A 111 -18.82 -6.12 3.19
CA ASN A 111 -18.29 -7.07 4.16
C ASN A 111 -16.76 -7.00 4.18
N LEU A 112 -16.19 -7.18 5.36
CA LEU A 112 -14.74 -7.15 5.59
C LEU A 112 -14.21 -8.57 5.74
N THR A 113 -13.01 -8.79 5.22
CA THR A 113 -12.17 -9.95 5.53
C THR A 113 -10.75 -9.50 5.86
N ASN A 114 -9.97 -10.35 6.51
CA ASN A 114 -8.59 -10.04 6.86
C ASN A 114 -7.71 -10.05 5.60
N LEU A 115 -6.77 -9.10 5.52
CA LEU A 115 -5.75 -9.07 4.47
C LEU A 115 -4.77 -10.25 4.61
N ASP A 116 -4.49 -10.63 5.86
CA ASP A 116 -3.75 -11.83 6.21
C ASP A 116 -4.70 -12.85 6.88
N PRO A 117 -5.03 -13.97 6.22
CA PRO A 117 -5.87 -15.01 6.82
C PRO A 117 -5.15 -15.84 7.91
N THR A 118 -3.82 -15.79 7.98
CA THR A 118 -3.00 -16.59 8.89
C THR A 118 -2.83 -15.90 10.23
N THR A 119 -2.46 -14.61 10.21
CA THR A 119 -2.22 -13.81 11.42
C THR A 119 -2.84 -12.40 11.31
N PRO A 120 -4.18 -12.27 11.34
CA PRO A 120 -4.90 -11.04 10.97
C PRO A 120 -4.48 -9.72 11.64
N ASP A 121 -3.91 -9.82 12.85
CA ASP A 121 -3.57 -8.70 13.71
C ASP A 121 -2.10 -8.73 14.18
N THR A 122 -1.25 -9.55 13.56
CA THR A 122 0.21 -9.57 13.84
C THR A 122 0.98 -9.11 12.61
N PHE A 123 1.91 -8.18 12.82
CA PHE A 123 2.82 -7.71 11.79
C PHE A 123 4.00 -8.67 11.68
N ASP A 124 3.95 -9.57 10.70
CA ASP A 124 4.96 -10.61 10.49
C ASP A 124 5.11 -10.95 8.99
N SER A 125 5.88 -12.00 8.67
CA SER A 125 6.12 -12.42 7.29
C SER A 125 5.07 -13.40 6.72
N ASN A 126 3.99 -13.72 7.45
CA ASN A 126 2.97 -14.66 6.98
C ASN A 126 2.24 -14.16 5.73
N TYR A 127 2.13 -12.84 5.56
CA TYR A 127 1.70 -12.22 4.30
C TYR A 127 2.38 -12.87 3.08
N TYR A 128 3.70 -13.05 3.12
CA TYR A 128 4.46 -13.61 2.00
C TYR A 128 4.24 -15.10 1.82
N SER A 129 4.12 -15.86 2.92
CA SER A 129 3.75 -17.28 2.89
C SER A 129 2.38 -17.48 2.24
N ASN A 130 1.42 -16.61 2.55
CA ASN A 130 0.10 -16.65 1.94
C ASN A 130 0.18 -16.47 0.40
N LEU A 131 1.07 -15.62 -0.12
CA LEU A 131 1.22 -15.46 -1.57
C LEU A 131 1.72 -16.75 -2.23
N GLN A 132 2.61 -17.48 -1.57
CA GLN A 132 3.12 -18.76 -2.06
C GLN A 132 2.01 -19.81 -2.17
N ASP A 133 1.05 -19.79 -1.24
CA ASP A 133 -0.07 -20.74 -1.18
C ASP A 133 -1.28 -20.32 -2.04
N GLY A 134 -1.18 -19.19 -2.77
CA GLY A 134 -2.28 -18.63 -3.55
C GLY A 134 -3.36 -17.94 -2.69
N ASN A 135 -3.01 -17.54 -1.47
CA ASN A 135 -3.90 -16.94 -0.47
C ASN A 135 -3.77 -15.40 -0.39
N GLY A 136 -3.15 -14.74 -1.36
CA GLY A 136 -3.14 -13.27 -1.43
C GLY A 136 -4.54 -12.73 -1.75
N LEU A 137 -5.04 -11.79 -0.92
CA LEU A 137 -6.42 -11.31 -1.04
C LEU A 137 -6.65 -10.45 -2.29
N PHE A 138 -5.85 -9.41 -2.50
CA PHE A 138 -5.97 -8.57 -3.68
C PHE A 138 -5.19 -9.16 -4.85
N GLU A 139 -5.58 -8.80 -6.08
CA GLU A 139 -4.81 -9.16 -7.27
C GLU A 139 -3.39 -8.60 -7.16
N SER A 140 -3.28 -7.33 -6.73
CA SER A 140 -2.00 -6.64 -6.50
C SER A 140 -1.08 -7.34 -5.50
N ASP A 141 -1.63 -8.15 -4.60
CA ASP A 141 -0.83 -8.99 -3.70
C ASP A 141 -0.33 -10.23 -4.44
N GLN A 142 -1.25 -10.98 -5.04
CA GLN A 142 -0.94 -12.28 -5.62
C GLN A 142 0.03 -12.17 -6.81
N VAL A 143 -0.06 -11.10 -7.60
CA VAL A 143 0.83 -10.85 -8.76
C VAL A 143 2.30 -10.70 -8.37
N LEU A 144 2.63 -10.40 -7.10
CA LEU A 144 4.02 -10.36 -6.63
C LEU A 144 4.69 -11.74 -6.67
N PHE A 145 3.89 -12.82 -6.63
CA PHE A 145 4.38 -14.20 -6.64
C PHE A 145 3.91 -15.00 -7.86
N SER A 146 2.71 -14.75 -8.38
CA SER A 146 2.13 -15.54 -9.47
C SER A 146 2.50 -15.05 -10.88
N THR A 147 3.17 -13.90 -11.01
CA THR A 147 3.64 -13.41 -12.31
C THR A 147 4.86 -14.20 -12.77
N SER A 148 4.68 -15.05 -13.79
CA SER A 148 5.76 -15.91 -14.31
C SER A 148 7.03 -15.12 -14.67
N GLY A 149 8.17 -15.57 -14.14
CA GLY A 149 9.47 -14.95 -14.39
C GLY A 149 9.71 -13.60 -13.71
N ALA A 150 8.82 -13.15 -12.83
CA ALA A 150 8.99 -11.89 -12.12
C ALA A 150 10.17 -11.92 -11.15
N ASP A 151 10.94 -10.84 -11.13
CA ASP A 151 12.02 -10.57 -10.17
C ASP A 151 11.53 -10.50 -8.71
N THR A 152 10.27 -10.13 -8.49
CA THR A 152 9.62 -10.06 -7.17
C THR A 152 9.54 -11.41 -6.47
N ILE A 153 9.46 -12.52 -7.21
CA ILE A 153 9.36 -13.89 -6.64
C ILE A 153 10.55 -14.18 -5.73
N SER A 154 11.76 -13.78 -6.15
CA SER A 154 12.99 -13.99 -5.35
C SER A 154 12.99 -13.19 -4.04
N ILE A 155 12.40 -12.00 -4.06
CA ILE A 155 12.29 -11.11 -2.90
C ILE A 155 11.25 -11.66 -1.93
N VAL A 156 10.07 -12.06 -2.43
CA VAL A 156 9.01 -12.72 -1.64
C VAL A 156 9.57 -13.96 -0.93
N ASN A 157 10.25 -14.85 -1.67
CA ASN A 157 10.87 -16.04 -1.07
C ASN A 157 11.92 -15.70 0.00
N SER A 158 12.69 -14.62 -0.20
CA SER A 158 13.67 -14.19 0.80
C SER A 158 13.01 -13.71 2.10
N PHE A 159 11.86 -13.03 1.99
CA PHE A 159 11.09 -12.56 3.14
C PHE A 159 10.34 -13.68 3.87
N ILE A 160 9.87 -14.72 3.16
CA ILE A 160 9.32 -15.95 3.77
C ILE A 160 10.38 -16.61 4.66
N ASN A 161 11.60 -16.77 4.13
CA ASN A 161 12.67 -17.50 4.82
C ASN A 161 13.32 -16.70 5.96
N ASN A 162 13.15 -15.37 5.97
CA ASN A 162 13.83 -14.50 6.92
C ASN A 162 12.98 -13.25 7.26
N GLN A 163 12.19 -13.34 8.33
CA GLN A 163 11.38 -12.23 8.83
C GLN A 163 12.23 -11.01 9.22
N THR A 164 13.46 -11.21 9.73
CA THR A 164 14.36 -10.09 10.04
C THR A 164 14.71 -9.31 8.77
N LEU A 165 14.99 -10.00 7.67
CA LEU A 165 15.26 -9.37 6.38
C LEU A 165 14.05 -8.60 5.85
N PHE A 166 12.83 -9.15 6.01
CA PHE A 166 11.60 -8.41 5.72
C PHE A 166 11.53 -7.12 6.54
N PHE A 167 11.70 -7.21 7.86
CA PHE A 167 11.62 -6.06 8.75
C PHE A 167 12.66 -4.98 8.43
N GLU A 168 13.90 -5.36 8.11
CA GLU A 168 14.95 -4.44 7.70
C GLU A 168 14.58 -3.69 6.41
N ASN A 169 14.10 -4.42 5.40
CA ASN A 169 13.67 -3.80 4.14
C ASN A 169 12.41 -2.95 4.32
N PHE A 170 11.45 -3.41 5.12
CA PHE A 170 10.25 -2.63 5.45
C PHE A 170 10.61 -1.30 6.09
N VAL A 171 11.52 -1.29 7.07
CA VAL A 171 12.01 -0.06 7.71
C VAL A 171 12.71 0.85 6.70
N ALA A 172 13.61 0.31 5.88
CA ALA A 172 14.33 1.10 4.87
C ALA A 172 13.36 1.74 3.87
N SER A 173 12.39 0.97 3.37
CA SER A 173 11.38 1.44 2.42
C SER A 173 10.40 2.42 3.06
N MET A 174 10.01 2.25 4.33
CA MET A 174 9.20 3.22 5.07
C MET A 174 9.91 4.55 5.25
N ILE A 175 11.22 4.54 5.54
CA ILE A 175 12.03 5.78 5.62
C ILE A 175 12.08 6.47 4.25
N LYS A 176 12.32 5.70 3.19
CA LYS A 176 12.37 6.22 1.81
C LYS A 176 11.04 6.82 1.39
N MET A 177 9.93 6.11 1.63
CA MET A 177 8.57 6.59 1.36
C MET A 177 8.26 7.84 2.18
N GLY A 178 8.66 7.89 3.45
CA GLY A 178 8.51 9.07 4.29
C GLY A 178 9.24 10.31 3.76
N ASN A 179 10.23 10.16 2.88
CA ASN A 179 11.01 11.28 2.35
C ASN A 179 10.52 11.82 1.00
N ILE A 180 9.40 11.31 0.49
CA ILE A 180 8.78 11.80 -0.74
C ILE A 180 8.19 13.20 -0.49
N GLY A 181 8.56 14.18 -1.31
CA GLY A 181 7.88 15.47 -1.43
C GLY A 181 7.77 16.31 -0.15
N VAL A 182 8.75 16.21 0.75
CA VAL A 182 8.66 16.83 2.08
C VAL A 182 8.80 18.36 2.06
N LEU A 183 7.94 19.06 2.80
CA LEU A 183 8.07 20.49 3.07
C LEU A 183 8.90 20.70 4.35
N THR A 184 9.90 21.60 4.29
CA THR A 184 10.81 21.85 5.42
C THR A 184 11.09 23.34 5.61
N GLY A 185 11.74 23.71 6.72
CA GLY A 185 12.13 25.09 7.00
C GLY A 185 10.92 26.02 7.10
N SER A 186 10.82 26.99 6.19
CA SER A 186 9.70 27.93 6.11
C SER A 186 8.61 27.53 5.11
N GLN A 187 8.74 26.39 4.42
CA GLN A 187 7.72 25.89 3.50
C GLN A 187 6.54 25.32 4.28
N GLY A 188 5.32 25.62 3.87
CA GLY A 188 4.11 25.15 4.55
C GLY A 188 3.99 25.65 5.99
N GLU A 189 3.20 24.94 6.80
CA GLU A 189 2.87 25.36 8.17
C GLU A 189 2.91 24.23 9.20
N ILE A 190 2.68 24.58 10.47
CA ILE A 190 2.32 23.60 11.50
C ILE A 190 0.85 23.87 11.79
N ARG A 191 -0.04 23.00 11.30
CA ARG A 191 -1.49 23.15 11.49
C ARG A 191 -1.84 22.95 12.96
N THR A 192 -2.73 23.81 13.44
CA THR A 192 -3.35 23.64 14.76
C THR A 192 -4.52 22.65 14.71
N GLN A 193 -5.13 22.48 13.53
CA GLN A 193 -6.18 21.51 13.25
C GLN A 193 -5.87 20.82 11.91
N CYS A 194 -5.66 19.49 11.90
CA CYS A 194 -5.19 18.79 10.70
C CYS A 194 -6.14 18.90 9.49
N ASN A 195 -7.44 19.12 9.73
CA ASN A 195 -8.48 19.21 8.70
C ASN A 195 -8.67 20.62 8.11
N ALA A 196 -7.89 21.62 8.54
CA ALA A 196 -8.00 23.00 8.05
C ALA A 196 -6.63 23.69 7.99
N VAL A 197 -6.44 24.55 6.99
CA VAL A 197 -5.30 25.48 6.92
C VAL A 197 -5.46 26.55 8.00
N ASN A 198 -4.37 26.98 8.63
CA ASN A 198 -4.46 28.04 9.63
C ASN A 198 -4.90 29.37 8.98
N GLY A 199 -5.76 30.13 9.67
CA GLY A 199 -6.36 31.34 9.10
C GLY A 199 -5.37 32.42 8.65
N ASN A 200 -4.20 32.50 9.28
CA ASN A 200 -3.11 33.43 8.92
C ASN A 200 -2.28 32.98 7.71
N SER A 201 -2.39 31.72 7.27
CA SER A 201 -1.69 31.14 6.12
C SER A 201 -2.49 31.22 4.81
N SER A 202 -3.75 31.65 4.89
CA SER A 202 -4.68 31.74 3.75
C SER A 202 -4.15 32.59 2.59
N GLY A 203 -3.36 33.64 2.87
CA GLY A 203 -2.74 34.50 1.86
C GLY A 203 -1.46 33.96 1.22
N LEU A 204 -0.84 32.93 1.82
CA LEU A 204 0.38 32.27 1.30
C LEU A 204 0.05 31.12 0.34
N ALA A 205 -1.16 30.56 0.41
CA ALA A 205 -1.64 29.50 -0.48
C ALA A 205 -1.61 29.90 -1.97
N THR A 206 -1.76 31.20 -2.28
CA THR A 206 -1.73 31.72 -3.65
C THR A 206 -0.33 31.80 -4.26
N VAL A 207 0.74 31.74 -3.45
CA VAL A 207 2.13 31.84 -3.91
C VAL A 207 2.71 30.44 -4.21
N VAL A 208 2.32 29.43 -3.44
CA VAL A 208 2.83 28.04 -3.56
C VAL A 208 2.33 27.33 -4.82
N THR A 209 1.17 27.73 -5.36
CA THR A 209 0.60 27.14 -6.59
C THR A 209 1.46 27.33 -7.84
N LYS A 210 2.44 28.25 -7.81
CA LYS A 210 3.31 28.53 -8.95
C LYS A 210 4.57 27.65 -9.01
N GLU A 211 4.97 27.04 -7.90
CA GLU A 211 6.14 26.13 -7.82
C GLU A 211 5.72 24.65 -7.77
N SER A 212 4.55 24.33 -7.21
CA SER A 212 4.13 22.92 -7.01
C SER A 212 3.66 22.19 -8.28
N SER A 213 3.61 22.86 -9.44
CA SER A 213 3.13 22.28 -10.70
C SER A 213 4.17 21.42 -11.42
N GLU A 214 5.44 21.44 -11.00
CA GLU A 214 6.52 20.75 -11.70
C GLU A 214 6.83 19.35 -11.14
N ASP A 215 6.50 19.06 -9.87
CA ASP A 215 7.04 17.86 -9.21
C ASP A 215 6.11 16.63 -9.13
N GLY A 216 4.84 16.70 -9.52
CA GLY A 216 3.98 15.50 -9.62
C GLY A 216 3.85 14.66 -8.34
N MET A 217 4.25 15.17 -7.17
CA MET A 217 4.26 14.46 -5.90
C MET A 217 2.99 14.69 -5.09
N VAL A 218 2.45 13.60 -4.53
CA VAL A 218 1.33 13.65 -3.59
C VAL A 218 1.92 13.70 -2.18
N SER A 219 1.82 14.85 -1.51
CA SER A 219 1.86 14.87 -0.06
C SER A 219 0.44 14.58 0.43
N SER A 220 0.23 13.42 1.06
CA SER A 220 -0.96 13.21 1.90
C SER A 220 -0.86 14.09 3.15
N PHE A 221 -2.04 14.47 3.64
CA PHE A 221 -2.38 15.53 4.59
C PHE A 221 -1.52 15.74 5.83
#